data_AF-A0A9E1GNR1-F1
#
_entry.id   AF-A0A9E1GNR1-F1
#
_cell.length_a   1.000
_cell.length_b   1.000
_cell.length_c   1.000
_cell.angle_alpha   90.00
_cell.angle_beta   90.00
_cell.angle_gamma   90.00
#
_symmetry.space_group_name_H-M   'P 1'
#
loop_
_entity.id
_entity.type
_entity.pdbx_description
1 polymer ?
#
loop_
_entity_poly.entity_id
_entity_poly.type
_entity_poly.pdbx_seq_one_letter_code
_entity_poly.pdbx_strand_id
1 'polypeptide(L)'
;YPETIEKLSKAMDFRTDSLILIIEDEKTSMRGMFHNYPEFAKKFETVISIPVFTNDELVTFARTYARENGYKMDEMGVLALYTQIGDNQKEGEPMTITNVKDMVDKAIAHAEKGTRKLGRKVSRKHRDSDDRVILYEKDFDF
;
A
#
# COMPACT_ATOMS: atom_id res chain seq x y z
N TYR A 1 -15.96 24.21 1.70
CA TYR A 1 -16.50 24.77 0.45
C TYR A 1 -18.03 24.65 0.41
N PRO A 2 -18.77 25.45 1.19
CA PRO A 2 -20.23 25.32 1.26
C PRO A 2 -20.92 25.52 -0.10
N GLU A 3 -20.44 26.49 -0.88
CA GLU A 3 -21.02 26.85 -2.17
C GLU A 3 -20.94 25.71 -3.21
N THR A 4 -19.86 24.94 -3.22
CA THR A 4 -19.70 23.78 -4.11
C THR A 4 -20.70 22.68 -3.76
N ILE A 5 -20.88 22.39 -2.47
CA ILE A 5 -21.84 21.38 -1.99
C ILE A 5 -23.26 21.79 -2.35
N GLU A 6 -23.62 23.06 -2.19
CA GLU A 6 -24.94 23.56 -2.60
C GLU A 6 -25.18 23.44 -4.11
N LYS A 7 -24.18 23.77 -4.94
CA LYS A 7 -24.26 23.64 -6.39
C LYS A 7 -24.43 22.18 -6.82
N LEU A 8 -23.62 21.27 -6.26
CA LEU A 8 -23.73 19.83 -6.51
C LEU A 8 -25.09 19.28 -6.05
N SER A 9 -25.52 19.67 -4.85
CA SER A 9 -26.82 19.27 -4.29
C SER A 9 -27.95 19.66 -5.23
N LYS A 10 -27.98 20.92 -5.72
CA LYS A 10 -28.98 21.38 -6.68
C LYS A 10 -28.92 20.62 -8.01
N ALA A 11 -27.73 20.32 -8.52
CA ALA A 11 -27.56 19.53 -9.75
C ALA A 11 -28.13 18.11 -9.62
N MET A 12 -28.18 17.55 -8.41
CA MET A 12 -28.77 16.24 -8.14
C MET A 12 -30.31 16.28 -8.00
N ASP A 13 -30.94 17.45 -7.82
CA ASP A 13 -32.40 17.55 -7.60
C ASP A 13 -33.24 17.53 -8.87
N PHE A 14 -32.69 17.92 -10.02
CA PHE A 14 -33.49 18.07 -11.24
C PHE A 14 -32.72 17.75 -12.51
N ARG A 15 -33.32 16.91 -13.38
CA ARG A 15 -32.80 16.49 -14.68
C ARG A 15 -31.32 16.14 -14.62
N THR A 16 -31.04 15.04 -13.92
CA THR A 16 -29.68 14.52 -13.79
C THR A 16 -29.10 14.10 -15.13
N ASP A 17 -29.91 13.85 -16.18
CA ASP A 17 -29.47 13.47 -17.52
C ASP A 17 -28.36 12.39 -17.50
N SER A 18 -28.51 11.40 -16.60
CA SER A 18 -27.54 10.32 -16.33
C SER A 18 -26.26 10.74 -15.59
N LEU A 19 -26.31 11.80 -14.78
CA LEU A 19 -25.23 12.22 -13.89
C LEU A 19 -24.89 11.13 -12.87
N ILE A 20 -23.60 10.81 -12.78
CA ILE A 20 -23.01 10.00 -11.72
C ILE A 20 -22.06 10.90 -10.93
N LEU A 21 -22.31 11.04 -9.64
CA LEU A 21 -21.41 11.77 -8.72
C LEU A 21 -20.66 10.77 -7.85
N ILE A 22 -19.33 10.77 -7.98
CA ILE A 22 -18.43 10.02 -7.10
C ILE A 22 -17.68 11.05 -6.26
N ILE A 23 -17.76 10.89 -4.94
CA ILE A 23 -16.95 11.66 -3.98
C ILE A 23 -16.03 10.68 -3.28
N GLU A 24 -14.75 11.02 -3.26
CA GLU A 24 -13.68 10.28 -2.61
C GLU A 24 -13.01 11.20 -1.61
N ASP A 25 -12.91 10.75 -0.36
CA ASP A 25 -12.13 11.39 0.69
C ASP A 25 -11.91 10.39 1.84
N GLU A 26 -11.11 10.76 2.83
CA GLU A 26 -10.95 10.01 4.07
C GLU A 26 -12.28 9.83 4.81
N LYS A 27 -12.38 8.71 5.54
CA LYS A 27 -13.59 8.35 6.29
C LYS A 27 -14.03 9.43 7.29
N THR A 28 -13.07 10.09 7.93
CA THR A 28 -13.29 11.20 8.88
C THR A 28 -13.85 12.43 8.16
N SER A 29 -13.23 12.84 7.05
CA SER A 29 -13.68 13.94 6.19
C SER A 29 -15.10 13.70 5.65
N MET A 30 -15.37 12.51 5.10
CA MET A 30 -16.69 12.13 4.59
C MET A 30 -17.77 12.16 5.68
N ARG A 31 -17.45 11.66 6.88
CA ARG A 31 -18.38 11.73 8.03
C ARG A 31 -18.68 13.17 8.44
N GLY A 32 -17.65 14.02 8.48
CA GLY A 32 -17.82 15.45 8.74
C GLY A 32 -18.71 16.13 7.70
N MET A 33 -18.48 15.85 6.41
CA MET A 33 -19.31 16.38 5.33
C MET A 33 -20.78 15.93 5.46
N PHE A 34 -21.03 14.63 5.68
CA PHE A 34 -22.40 14.13 5.80
C PHE A 34 -23.11 14.62 7.06
N HIS A 35 -22.36 14.85 8.15
CA HIS A 35 -22.92 15.45 9.36
C HIS A 35 -23.34 16.92 9.14
N ASN A 36 -22.48 17.69 8.46
CA ASN A 36 -22.72 19.11 8.22
C ASN A 36 -23.76 19.38 7.11
N TYR A 37 -23.98 18.42 6.20
CA TYR A 37 -24.89 18.54 5.06
C TYR A 37 -25.81 17.33 4.92
N PRO A 38 -26.75 17.10 5.86
CA PRO A 38 -27.58 15.90 5.89
C PRO A 38 -28.51 15.76 4.66
N GLU A 39 -29.02 16.86 4.11
CA GLU A 39 -29.86 16.82 2.90
C GLU A 39 -29.06 16.43 1.65
N PHE A 40 -27.78 16.79 1.60
CA PHE A 40 -26.88 16.35 0.53
C PHE A 40 -26.51 14.86 0.71
N ALA A 41 -26.22 14.45 1.94
CA ALA A 41 -25.87 13.07 2.28
C ALA A 41 -26.96 12.06 1.89
N LYS A 42 -28.24 12.41 2.07
CA LYS A 42 -29.39 11.57 1.70
C LYS A 42 -29.46 11.22 0.21
N LYS A 43 -28.77 11.98 -0.65
CA LYS A 43 -28.77 11.76 -2.10
C LYS A 43 -27.77 10.69 -2.56
N PHE A 44 -26.90 10.21 -1.67
CA PHE A 44 -25.96 9.13 -1.97
C PHE A 44 -26.59 7.77 -1.69
N GLU A 45 -26.77 6.97 -2.74
CA GLU A 45 -27.36 5.63 -2.62
C GLU A 45 -26.33 4.58 -2.19
N THR A 46 -25.07 4.77 -2.56
CA THR A 46 -24.01 3.78 -2.36
C THR A 46 -22.80 4.41 -1.67
N VAL A 47 -22.29 3.72 -0.65
CA VAL A 47 -21.03 4.04 0.01
C VAL A 47 -20.09 2.85 -0.12
N ILE A 48 -18.95 3.06 -0.79
CA ILE A 48 -17.90 2.06 -0.92
C ILE A 48 -16.79 2.43 0.05
N SER A 49 -16.47 1.54 0.98
CA SER A 49 -15.32 1.68 1.86
C SER A 49 -14.15 0.89 1.29
N ILE A 50 -13.08 1.56 0.92
CA ILE A 50 -11.84 0.91 0.48
C ILE A 50 -11.04 0.55 1.75
N PRO A 51 -10.83 -0.74 2.06
CA PRO A 51 -10.05 -1.13 3.22
C PRO A 51 -8.57 -0.80 3.01
N VAL A 52 -7.88 -0.50 4.11
CA VAL A 52 -6.42 -0.42 4.15
C VAL A 52 -5.88 -1.82 4.40
N PHE A 53 -4.80 -2.19 3.70
CA PHE A 53 -4.13 -3.46 3.95
C PHE A 53 -3.55 -3.51 5.36
N THR A 54 -3.74 -4.63 6.02
CA THR A 54 -3.04 -4.96 7.26
C THR A 54 -1.56 -5.21 7.00
N ASN A 55 -0.72 -5.09 8.04
CA ASN A 55 0.70 -5.40 7.93
C ASN A 55 0.93 -6.85 7.44
N ASP A 56 0.09 -7.79 7.86
CA ASP A 56 0.17 -9.19 7.43
C ASP A 56 -0.13 -9.35 5.93
N GLU A 57 -1.12 -8.64 5.40
CA GLU A 57 -1.43 -8.64 3.97
C GLU A 57 -0.33 -7.97 3.15
N LEU A 58 0.24 -6.88 3.65
CA LEU A 58 1.39 -6.20 3.05
C LEU A 58 2.63 -7.10 3.01
N VAL A 59 2.92 -7.83 4.09
CA VAL A 59 4.00 -8.83 4.13
C VAL A 59 3.72 -10.01 3.21
N THR A 60 2.48 -10.45 3.11
CA THR A 60 2.06 -11.51 2.18
C THR A 60 2.28 -11.08 0.72
N PHE A 61 1.91 -9.83 0.39
CA PHE A 61 2.21 -9.22 -0.90
C PHE A 61 3.72 -9.21 -1.16
N ALA A 62 4.52 -8.71 -0.21
CA ALA A 62 5.97 -8.64 -0.36
C ALA A 62 6.62 -10.00 -0.62
N ARG A 63 6.18 -11.04 0.12
CA ARG A 63 6.66 -12.43 -0.07
C ARG A 63 6.36 -12.94 -1.47
N THR A 64 5.15 -12.66 -1.96
CA THR A 64 4.72 -13.05 -3.31
C THR A 64 5.53 -12.31 -4.37
N TYR A 65 5.65 -10.99 -4.23
CA TYR A 65 6.40 -10.14 -5.16
C TYR A 65 7.88 -10.52 -5.21
N ALA A 66 8.55 -10.73 -4.07
CA ALA A 66 9.93 -11.19 -4.02
C ALA A 66 10.09 -12.55 -4.73
N ARG A 67 9.16 -13.49 -4.47
CA ARG A 67 9.15 -14.82 -5.07
C ARG A 67 9.04 -14.79 -6.59
N GLU A 68 8.16 -13.95 -7.13
CA GLU A 68 7.98 -13.76 -8.57
C GLU A 68 9.22 -13.15 -9.23
N ASN A 69 10.00 -12.36 -8.50
CA ASN A 69 11.27 -11.80 -8.95
C ASN A 69 12.48 -12.75 -8.72
N GLY A 70 12.27 -13.99 -8.27
CA GLY A 70 13.35 -14.96 -8.06
C GLY A 70 14.07 -14.84 -6.72
N TYR A 71 13.43 -14.23 -5.72
CA TYR A 71 13.96 -14.07 -4.36
C TYR A 71 13.09 -14.77 -3.32
N LYS A 72 13.67 -15.10 -2.18
CA LYS A 72 12.95 -15.59 -1.00
C LYS A 72 13.38 -14.77 0.20
N MET A 73 12.44 -14.29 1.01
CA MET A 73 12.79 -13.70 2.30
C MET A 73 12.87 -14.78 3.37
N ASP A 74 13.95 -14.77 4.15
CA ASP A 74 14.04 -15.57 5.37
C ASP A 74 13.18 -14.97 6.49
N GLU A 75 13.13 -15.63 7.64
CA GLU A 75 12.29 -15.18 8.76
C GLU A 75 12.75 -13.83 9.31
N MET A 76 14.06 -13.59 9.40
CA MET A 76 14.60 -12.33 9.91
C MET A 76 14.39 -11.18 8.91
N GLY A 77 14.51 -11.42 7.61
CA GLY A 77 14.19 -10.45 6.55
C GLY A 77 12.71 -10.06 6.54
N VAL A 78 11.81 -11.01 6.84
CA VAL A 78 10.39 -10.68 6.98
C VAL A 78 10.09 -9.89 8.25
N LEU A 79 10.76 -10.20 9.36
CA LEU A 79 10.64 -9.40 10.57
C LEU A 79 11.13 -7.96 10.34
N ALA A 80 12.27 -7.80 9.67
CA ALA A 80 12.81 -6.49 9.30
C ALA A 80 11.83 -5.69 8.43
N LEU A 81 11.22 -6.33 7.43
CA LEU A 81 10.18 -5.70 6.62
C LEU A 81 8.95 -5.32 7.44
N TYR A 82 8.52 -6.16 8.38
CA TYR A 82 7.38 -5.86 9.26
C TYR A 82 7.64 -4.61 10.10
N THR A 83 8.84 -4.48 10.66
CA THR A 83 9.28 -3.28 11.38
C THR A 83 9.29 -2.05 10.48
N GLN A 84 9.86 -2.15 9.27
CA GLN A 84 9.88 -1.06 8.30
C GLN A 84 8.46 -0.61 7.90
N ILE A 85 7.52 -1.54 7.73
CA ILE A 85 6.11 -1.20 7.46
C ILE A 85 5.51 -0.44 8.66
N GLY A 86 5.73 -0.93 9.88
CA GLY A 86 5.23 -0.28 11.10
C GLY A 86 5.79 1.13 11.30
N ASP A 87 7.10 1.30 11.11
CA ASP A 87 7.80 2.57 11.33
C ASP A 87 7.44 3.64 10.27
N ASN A 88 7.12 3.20 9.05
CA ASN A 88 6.73 4.10 7.96
C ASN A 88 5.22 4.38 7.89
N GLN A 89 4.42 3.75 8.75
CA GLN A 89 2.99 4.00 8.80
C GLN A 89 2.70 5.29 9.60
N LYS A 90 2.13 6.29 8.93
CA LYS A 90 1.75 7.57 9.54
C LYS A 90 0.25 7.71 9.65
N GLU A 91 -0.19 8.57 10.57
CA GLU A 91 -1.59 8.96 10.67
C GLU A 91 -2.01 9.75 9.42
N GLY A 92 -3.08 9.30 8.73
CA GLY A 92 -3.54 9.87 7.46
C GLY A 92 -2.80 9.38 6.20
N GLU A 93 -1.63 8.74 6.35
CA GLU A 93 -0.86 8.19 5.24
C GLU A 93 -0.56 6.70 5.51
N PRO A 94 -1.52 5.80 5.24
CA PRO A 94 -1.31 4.37 5.45
C PRO A 94 -0.27 3.81 4.48
N MET A 95 0.39 2.75 4.91
CA MET A 95 1.28 1.99 4.04
C MET A 95 0.52 1.35 2.89
N THR A 96 1.03 1.50 1.67
CA THR A 96 0.44 0.93 0.45
C THR A 96 1.28 -0.19 -0.13
N ILE A 97 0.66 -0.99 -1.01
CA ILE A 97 1.35 -2.00 -1.83
C ILE A 97 2.55 -1.38 -2.58
N THR A 98 2.40 -0.18 -3.12
CA THR A 98 3.47 0.52 -3.83
C THR A 98 4.65 0.81 -2.91
N ASN A 99 4.41 1.29 -1.68
CA ASN A 99 5.48 1.53 -0.72
C ASN A 99 6.24 0.25 -0.38
N VAL A 100 5.51 -0.85 -0.17
CA VAL A 100 6.10 -2.15 0.15
C VAL A 100 6.88 -2.72 -1.04
N LYS A 101 6.37 -2.56 -2.26
CA LYS A 101 7.09 -2.90 -3.48
C LYS A 101 8.44 -2.18 -3.54
N ASP A 102 8.45 -0.87 -3.28
CA ASP A 102 9.68 -0.07 -3.28
C ASP A 102 10.68 -0.53 -2.20
N MET A 103 10.19 -0.91 -1.01
CA MET A 103 11.04 -1.50 0.05
C MET A 103 11.67 -2.82 -0.41
N VAL A 104 10.92 -3.71 -1.04
CA VAL A 104 11.44 -4.98 -1.56
C VAL A 104 12.42 -4.75 -2.71
N ASP A 105 12.13 -3.83 -3.63
CA ASP A 105 13.04 -3.48 -4.74
C ASP A 105 14.37 -2.92 -4.21
N LYS A 106 14.34 -2.09 -3.16
CA LYS A 106 15.55 -1.62 -2.48
C LYS A 106 16.33 -2.77 -1.84
N ALA A 107 15.65 -3.71 -1.18
CA ALA A 107 16.29 -4.86 -0.56
C ALA A 107 16.95 -5.78 -1.60
N ILE A 108 16.29 -6.02 -2.72
CA ILE A 108 16.84 -6.74 -3.87
C ILE A 108 18.12 -6.04 -4.37
N ALA A 109 18.06 -4.73 -4.57
CA ALA A 109 19.23 -3.95 -5.01
C ALA A 109 20.39 -4.00 -3.99
N HIS A 110 20.10 -4.02 -2.68
CA HIS A 110 21.10 -4.18 -1.62
C HIS A 110 21.78 -5.55 -1.69
N ALA A 111 21.00 -6.63 -1.80
CA ALA A 111 21.51 -7.99 -1.91
C ALA A 111 22.42 -8.16 -3.15
N GLU A 112 22.07 -7.52 -4.27
CA GLU A 112 22.88 -7.54 -5.49
C GLU A 112 24.17 -6.71 -5.39
N LYS A 113 24.15 -5.58 -4.69
CA LYS A 113 25.37 -4.77 -4.48
C LYS A 113 26.37 -5.49 -3.59
N GLY A 114 25.91 -6.19 -2.56
CA GLY A 114 26.75 -6.98 -1.66
C GLY A 114 27.45 -8.15 -2.35
N THR A 115 26.80 -8.76 -3.34
CA THR A 115 27.35 -9.88 -4.13
C THR A 115 28.36 -9.41 -5.19
N ARG A 116 28.14 -8.26 -5.84
CA ARG A 116 29.06 -7.71 -6.85
C ARG A 116 30.36 -7.15 -6.25
N LYS A 117 30.35 -6.56 -5.05
CA LYS A 117 31.56 -5.95 -4.43
C LYS A 117 32.68 -6.93 -4.11
N LEU A 118 32.40 -8.23 -3.96
CA LEU A 118 33.41 -9.23 -3.61
C LEU A 118 33.90 -10.10 -4.78
N GLY A 119 33.45 -9.85 -6.02
CA GLY A 119 33.79 -10.70 -7.18
C GLY A 119 33.37 -12.18 -7.01
N ARG A 120 32.57 -12.49 -6.00
CA ARG A 120 32.14 -13.84 -5.65
C ARG A 120 30.86 -14.15 -6.42
N LYS A 121 30.90 -15.19 -7.25
CA LYS A 121 29.69 -15.87 -7.72
C LYS A 121 28.80 -16.14 -6.50
N VAL A 122 27.51 -15.79 -6.58
CA VAL A 122 26.53 -16.06 -5.50
C VAL A 122 26.65 -17.53 -5.14
N SER A 123 27.17 -17.81 -3.94
CA SER A 123 27.36 -19.18 -3.49
C SER A 123 26.00 -19.84 -3.38
N ARG A 124 25.88 -21.13 -3.80
CA ARG A 124 24.65 -21.94 -3.63
C ARG A 124 24.08 -21.89 -2.20
N LYS A 125 24.91 -21.55 -1.20
CA LYS A 125 24.48 -21.36 0.20
C LYS A 125 23.51 -20.18 0.42
N HIS A 126 23.44 -19.23 -0.50
CA HIS A 126 22.51 -18.08 -0.45
C HIS A 126 21.30 -18.27 -1.35
N ARG A 127 21.01 -19.52 -1.71
CA ARG A 127 19.85 -19.88 -2.50
C ARG A 127 19.01 -20.92 -1.78
N ASP A 128 17.70 -20.86 -2.00
CA ASP A 128 16.78 -21.86 -1.49
C ASP A 128 16.73 -23.12 -2.38
N SER A 129 15.83 -24.04 -2.06
CA SER A 129 15.61 -25.27 -2.83
C SER A 129 15.14 -25.03 -4.26
N ASP A 130 14.56 -23.86 -4.54
CA ASP A 130 14.03 -23.46 -5.84
C ASP A 130 15.01 -22.56 -6.61
N ASP A 131 16.28 -22.52 -6.18
CA ASP A 131 17.37 -21.69 -6.73
C ASP A 131 17.14 -20.18 -6.61
N ARG A 132 16.20 -19.74 -5.75
CA ARG A 132 15.92 -18.31 -5.48
C ARG A 132 16.94 -17.72 -4.53
N VAL A 133 17.34 -16.47 -4.75
CA VAL A 133 18.26 -15.75 -3.85
C VAL A 133 17.57 -15.39 -2.54
N ILE A 134 18.21 -15.66 -1.41
CA ILE A 134 17.64 -15.36 -0.10
C ILE A 134 17.94 -13.89 0.28
N LEU A 135 16.89 -13.13 0.60
CA LEU A 135 16.94 -11.81 1.22
C LEU A 135 16.92 -11.98 2.74
N TYR A 136 17.86 -11.30 3.40
CA TYR A 136 18.08 -11.33 4.84
C TYR A 136 17.76 -9.97 5.47
N GLU A 137 17.67 -9.92 6.80
CA GLU A 137 17.48 -8.68 7.57
C GLU A 137 18.35 -7.51 7.10
N LYS A 138 19.66 -7.74 6.93
CA LYS A 138 20.62 -6.71 6.46
C LYS A 138 20.27 -6.08 5.10
N ASP A 139 19.46 -6.74 4.28
CA ASP A 139 19.08 -6.23 2.96
C ASP A 139 17.96 -5.18 3.10
N PHE A 140 17.26 -5.15 4.24
CA PHE A 140 16.22 -4.16 4.59
C PHE A 140 16.73 -3.02 5.49
N ASP A 141 18.05 -2.94 5.73
CA ASP A 141 18.70 -1.85 6.45
C ASP A 141 19.09 -0.74 5.46
N PHE A 142 18.22 0.25 5.32
CA PHE A 142 18.35 1.39 4.38
C PHE A 142 18.00 2.73 5.01
#